data_AF-A0A661BAZ9-F1
#
_entry.id   AF-A0A661BAZ9-F1
#
_cell.length_a   1.000
_cell.length_b   1.000
_cell.length_c   1.000
_cell.angle_alpha   90.00
_cell.angle_beta   90.00
_cell.angle_gamma   90.00
#
_symmetry.space_group_name_H-M   'P 1'
#
loop_
_entity.id
_entity.type
_entity.pdbx_description
1 polymer ?
#
loop_
_entity_poly.entity_id
_entity_poly.type
_entity_poly.pdbx_seq_one_letter_code
_entity_poly.pdbx_strand_id
1 'polypeptide(L)'
;MDKRCPYCGGIIENDRCTHCGAMVPAEQQLDPDKAPELPPIVEPSGPRGEYSREEIPWEKQQELGFWTALIETVKEVLTGPSEFFARMPLSGGFGSPLIYAIILGTVGAILGQIWGILLNLIGFSAQGMLGIQPDVGSFAAGTISGIAGAIIGIIIAPIGVAIGSFVWAGIYHLMLMIVGGANEDYEATFRVVAFSQSVQVLQVVPIIGGPVASIWALVLHVKGLSEAHDISQGKALLAILLPIIVCCCFAAGLLIFTGIGAGLMGGMAG
;
A
#
# COMPACT_ATOMS: atom_id res chain seq x y z
N MET A 1 -40.98 46.43 -7.26
CA MET A 1 -40.47 45.15 -7.79
C MET A 1 -40.91 44.10 -6.81
N ASP A 2 -41.69 43.14 -7.30
CA ASP A 2 -42.60 42.38 -6.46
C ASP A 2 -41.94 41.07 -6.02
N LYS A 3 -41.82 40.90 -4.70
CA LYS A 3 -41.27 39.68 -4.10
C LYS A 3 -42.18 38.49 -4.40
N ARG A 4 -41.59 37.31 -4.62
CA ARG A 4 -42.29 36.09 -5.00
C ARG A 4 -42.34 35.06 -3.88
N CYS A 5 -43.46 34.34 -3.82
CA CYS A 5 -43.70 33.25 -2.91
C CYS A 5 -42.87 32.01 -3.31
N PRO A 6 -42.06 31.43 -2.40
CA PRO A 6 -41.25 30.26 -2.70
C PRO A 6 -42.07 28.99 -2.96
N TYR A 7 -43.32 28.94 -2.48
CA TYR A 7 -44.18 27.76 -2.59
C TYR A 7 -44.94 27.68 -3.91
N CYS A 8 -45.29 28.83 -4.52
CA CYS A 8 -46.15 28.87 -5.70
C CYS A 8 -45.79 29.95 -6.75
N GLY A 9 -44.77 30.77 -6.49
CA GLY A 9 -44.31 31.82 -7.42
C GLY A 9 -45.18 33.08 -7.51
N GLY A 10 -46.29 33.15 -6.75
CA GLY A 10 -47.20 34.29 -6.70
C GLY A 10 -46.63 35.52 -5.98
N ILE A 11 -47.24 36.68 -6.18
CA ILE A 11 -46.82 37.97 -5.60
C ILE A 11 -47.12 38.00 -4.09
N ILE A 12 -46.24 38.61 -3.31
CA ILE A 12 -46.40 38.82 -1.86
C ILE A 12 -46.73 40.29 -1.59
N GLU A 13 -47.80 40.54 -0.83
CA GLU A 13 -48.16 41.84 -0.28
C GLU A 13 -48.36 41.70 1.24
N ASN A 14 -47.77 42.60 2.05
CA ASN A 14 -47.85 42.55 3.52
C ASN A 14 -47.53 41.17 4.11
N ASP A 15 -46.44 40.55 3.65
CA ASP A 15 -45.97 39.21 4.06
C ASP A 15 -46.97 38.07 3.81
N ARG A 16 -47.98 38.28 2.96
CA ARG A 16 -48.95 37.26 2.55
C ARG A 16 -48.97 37.10 1.04
N CYS A 17 -48.94 35.85 0.57
CA CYS A 17 -49.05 35.56 -0.85
C CYS A 17 -50.49 35.75 -1.33
N THR A 18 -50.69 36.53 -2.39
CA THR A 18 -52.00 36.81 -2.99
C THR A 18 -52.59 35.61 -3.73
N HIS A 19 -51.77 34.62 -4.09
CA HIS A 19 -52.20 33.44 -4.84
C HIS A 19 -52.59 32.25 -3.94
N CYS A 20 -51.73 31.85 -2.99
CA CYS A 20 -51.97 30.69 -2.12
C CYS A 20 -52.39 31.05 -0.69
N GLY A 21 -52.39 32.34 -0.31
CA GLY A 21 -52.78 32.80 1.02
C GLY A 21 -51.76 32.53 2.14
N ALA A 22 -50.64 31.86 1.83
CA ALA A 22 -49.58 31.56 2.79
C ALA A 22 -48.95 32.85 3.33
N MET A 23 -48.64 32.85 4.63
CA MET A 23 -47.84 33.89 5.27
C MET A 23 -46.36 33.54 5.08
N VAL A 24 -45.57 34.45 4.50
CA VAL A 24 -44.18 34.22 4.11
C VAL A 24 -43.28 35.22 4.85
N PRO A 25 -42.47 34.78 5.83
CA PRO A 25 -41.50 35.62 6.52
C PRO A 25 -40.55 36.32 5.56
N ALA A 26 -40.12 37.54 5.86
CA ALA A 26 -39.32 38.39 4.98
C ALA A 26 -38.05 37.70 4.45
N GLU A 27 -37.43 36.83 5.25
CA GLU A 27 -36.21 36.09 4.92
C GLU A 27 -36.44 34.99 3.85
N GLN A 28 -37.68 34.55 3.67
CA GLN A 28 -38.06 33.49 2.72
C GLN A 28 -38.69 34.02 1.43
N GLN A 29 -38.84 35.34 1.31
CA GLN A 29 -39.43 35.98 0.13
C GLN A 29 -38.38 36.03 -0.98
N LEU A 30 -38.66 35.40 -2.12
CA LEU A 30 -37.73 35.37 -3.25
C LEU A 30 -37.73 36.74 -3.94
N ASP A 31 -36.55 37.35 -4.02
CA ASP A 31 -36.33 38.54 -4.84
C ASP A 31 -35.90 38.08 -6.25
N PRO A 32 -36.71 38.34 -7.30
CA PRO A 32 -36.40 37.89 -8.65
C PRO A 32 -35.14 38.54 -9.25
N ASP A 33 -34.68 39.68 -8.73
CA ASP A 33 -33.48 40.37 -9.19
C ASP A 33 -32.22 39.99 -8.38
N LYS A 34 -32.41 39.35 -7.22
CA LYS A 34 -31.31 38.81 -6.43
C LYS A 34 -31.03 37.37 -6.89
N ALA A 35 -29.96 37.19 -7.65
CA ALA A 35 -29.44 35.85 -7.95
C ALA A 35 -29.35 35.06 -6.63
N PRO A 36 -29.77 33.78 -6.58
CA PRO A 36 -29.54 32.96 -5.41
C PRO A 36 -28.07 33.08 -5.07
N GLU A 37 -27.75 33.54 -3.86
CA GLU A 37 -26.43 33.29 -3.29
C GLU A 37 -26.36 31.77 -3.19
N LEU A 38 -25.79 31.16 -4.23
CA LEU A 38 -25.37 29.78 -4.16
C LEU A 38 -24.56 29.70 -2.86
N PRO A 39 -24.84 28.74 -1.95
CA PRO A 39 -23.90 28.46 -0.89
C PRO A 39 -22.55 28.36 -1.58
N PRO A 40 -21.49 29.02 -1.05
CA PRO A 40 -20.20 29.00 -1.70
C PRO A 40 -19.95 27.56 -2.10
N ILE A 41 -19.70 27.33 -3.39
CA ILE A 41 -19.20 26.04 -3.82
C ILE A 41 -18.02 25.85 -2.88
N VAL A 42 -18.13 24.91 -1.95
CA VAL A 42 -16.96 24.43 -1.23
C VAL A 42 -16.21 23.66 -2.30
N GLU A 43 -15.59 24.40 -3.21
CA GLU A 43 -14.38 23.96 -3.86
C GLU A 43 -13.54 23.49 -2.69
N PRO A 44 -13.04 22.23 -2.68
CA PRO A 44 -12.18 21.78 -1.61
C PRO A 44 -11.08 22.83 -1.46
N SER A 45 -11.22 23.65 -0.41
CA SER A 45 -10.50 24.90 -0.29
C SER A 45 -9.17 24.56 0.32
N GLY A 46 -8.30 24.08 -0.54
CA GLY A 46 -6.89 23.88 -0.30
C GLY A 46 -6.24 23.44 -1.61
N PRO A 47 -5.02 23.87 -1.92
CA PRO A 47 -4.16 22.99 -2.70
C PRO A 47 -4.26 21.60 -2.07
N ARG A 48 -4.30 20.55 -2.90
CA ARG A 48 -4.08 19.19 -2.43
C ARG A 48 -2.62 19.13 -1.96
N GLY A 49 -2.34 19.66 -0.77
CA GLY A 49 -1.02 20.21 -0.47
C GLY A 49 -1.04 21.14 0.74
N GLU A 50 -1.52 20.63 1.87
CA GLU A 50 -1.02 20.92 3.23
C GLU A 50 -1.84 20.07 4.21
N TYR A 51 -1.74 18.73 4.09
CA TYR A 51 -1.63 18.01 5.35
C TYR A 51 -0.32 18.52 5.94
N SER A 52 -0.37 19.30 7.02
CA SER A 52 0.82 19.49 7.85
C SER A 52 1.36 18.09 8.07
N ARG A 53 2.52 17.78 7.49
CA ARG A 53 3.13 16.46 7.61
C ARG A 53 3.40 16.26 9.10
N GLU A 54 2.49 15.56 9.74
CA GLU A 54 2.40 15.42 11.18
C GLU A 54 3.13 14.15 11.59
N GLU A 55 3.77 14.20 12.75
CA GLU A 55 4.37 13.01 13.33
C GLU A 55 3.33 11.89 13.46
N ILE A 56 3.63 10.77 12.82
CA ILE A 56 2.85 9.53 12.89
C ILE A 56 3.03 8.87 14.26
N PRO A 57 2.15 7.93 14.68
CA PRO A 57 2.24 7.33 16.02
C PRO A 57 3.62 6.72 16.31
N TRP A 58 4.26 6.13 15.30
CA TRP A 58 5.63 5.59 15.40
C TRP A 58 6.70 6.63 15.73
N GLU A 59 6.52 7.89 15.36
CA GLU A 59 7.49 8.95 15.66
C GLU A 59 7.24 9.57 17.04
N LYS A 60 6.01 9.46 17.56
CA LYS A 60 5.61 9.88 18.91
C LYS A 60 5.89 8.82 20.00
N GLN A 61 6.93 8.01 19.82
CA GLN A 61 7.27 6.93 20.76
C GLN A 61 7.53 7.41 22.20
N GLN A 62 8.07 8.62 22.36
CA GLN A 62 8.35 9.20 23.69
C GLN A 62 7.06 9.56 24.44
N GLU A 63 5.99 9.91 23.71
CA GLU A 63 4.70 10.30 24.27
C GLU A 63 3.76 9.11 24.45
N LEU A 64 3.68 8.23 23.45
CA LEU A 64 2.73 7.10 23.42
C LEU A 64 3.30 5.82 24.05
N GLY A 65 4.62 5.71 24.15
CA GLY A 65 5.32 4.48 24.47
C GLY A 65 5.47 3.55 23.27
N PHE A 66 6.48 2.68 23.33
CA PHE A 66 6.90 1.82 22.21
C PHE A 66 5.77 0.94 21.62
N TRP A 67 5.07 0.19 22.49
CA TRP A 67 4.06 -0.77 22.02
C TRP A 67 2.81 -0.10 21.46
N THR A 68 2.34 0.98 22.11
CA THR A 68 1.20 1.76 21.64
C THR A 68 1.50 2.39 20.29
N ALA A 69 2.68 3.02 20.14
CA ALA A 69 3.14 3.60 18.89
C ALA A 69 3.20 2.56 17.77
N LEU A 70 3.72 1.36 18.05
CA LEU A 70 3.79 0.26 17.08
C LEU A 70 2.40 -0.19 16.63
N ILE A 71 1.50 -0.49 17.58
CA ILE A 71 0.18 -1.05 17.30
C ILE A 71 -0.71 -0.02 16.59
N GLU A 72 -0.72 1.23 17.03
CA GLU A 72 -1.50 2.28 16.37
C GLU A 72 -0.98 2.55 14.95
N THR A 73 0.35 2.55 14.75
CA THR A 73 0.91 2.67 13.39
C THR A 73 0.49 1.50 12.51
N VAL A 74 0.59 0.25 12.99
CA VAL A 74 0.13 -0.92 12.22
C VAL A 74 -1.33 -0.80 11.86
N LYS A 75 -2.18 -0.45 12.83
CA LYS A 75 -3.61 -0.32 12.64
C LYS A 75 -3.93 0.75 11.60
N GLU A 76 -3.36 1.94 11.74
CA GLU A 76 -3.59 3.03 10.79
C GLU A 76 -3.10 2.69 9.38
N VAL A 77 -1.90 2.13 9.24
CA VAL A 77 -1.37 1.69 7.92
C VAL A 77 -2.29 0.64 7.29
N LEU A 78 -2.80 -0.30 8.07
CA LEU A 78 -3.66 -1.37 7.57
C LEU A 78 -5.12 -0.96 7.34
N THR A 79 -5.66 0.03 8.04
CA THR A 79 -7.08 0.42 7.90
C THR A 79 -7.29 1.72 7.11
N GLY A 80 -6.33 2.63 7.11
CA GLY A 80 -6.39 3.92 6.42
C GLY A 80 -5.05 4.27 5.76
N PRO A 81 -4.58 3.48 4.77
CA PRO A 81 -3.25 3.67 4.19
C PRO A 81 -3.10 5.02 3.48
N SER A 82 -4.13 5.49 2.77
CA SER A 82 -4.03 6.76 2.02
C SER A 82 -3.85 7.93 2.99
N GLU A 83 -4.67 7.97 4.05
CA GLU A 83 -4.60 8.98 5.09
C GLU A 83 -3.27 8.95 5.85
N PHE A 84 -2.77 7.75 6.17
CA PHE A 84 -1.47 7.57 6.82
C PHE A 84 -0.31 8.08 5.95
N PHE A 85 -0.25 7.65 4.69
CA PHE A 85 0.87 8.01 3.82
C PHE A 85 0.81 9.46 3.34
N ALA A 86 -0.37 10.08 3.26
CA ALA A 86 -0.52 11.49 2.92
C ALA A 86 0.04 12.45 3.99
N ARG A 87 -0.06 12.07 5.27
CA ARG A 87 0.41 12.89 6.41
C ARG A 87 1.81 12.54 6.91
N MET A 88 2.33 11.38 6.55
CA MET A 88 3.65 10.91 6.97
C MET A 88 4.75 11.90 6.53
N PRO A 89 5.75 12.21 7.40
CA PRO A 89 6.92 12.96 6.97
C PRO A 89 7.64 12.24 5.84
N LEU A 90 8.17 12.97 4.86
CA LEU A 90 8.89 12.38 3.72
C LEU A 90 10.42 12.44 3.89
N SER A 91 10.88 13.21 4.88
CA SER A 91 12.29 13.36 5.26
C SER A 91 12.42 13.30 6.79
N GLY A 92 13.66 13.24 7.30
CA GLY A 92 13.95 13.10 8.74
C GLY A 92 14.90 11.96 9.08
N GLY A 93 15.39 11.25 8.06
CA GLY A 93 16.38 10.19 8.15
C GLY A 93 15.77 8.79 8.08
N PHE A 94 16.62 7.83 7.68
CA PHE A 94 16.23 6.44 7.47
C PHE A 94 16.08 5.63 8.77
N GLY A 95 16.61 6.11 9.90
CA GLY A 95 16.75 5.32 11.12
C GLY A 95 15.42 4.85 11.73
N SER A 96 14.50 5.78 11.99
CA SER A 96 13.18 5.47 12.55
C SER A 96 12.36 4.49 11.68
N PRO A 97 12.16 4.76 10.37
CA PRO A 97 11.45 3.82 9.49
C PRO A 97 12.19 2.48 9.34
N LEU A 98 13.53 2.47 9.30
CA LEU A 98 14.30 1.22 9.23
C LEU A 98 14.06 0.32 10.45
N ILE A 99 14.05 0.88 11.66
CA ILE A 99 13.77 0.11 12.88
C ILE A 99 12.36 -0.48 12.82
N TYR A 100 11.36 0.30 12.38
CA TYR A 100 10.00 -0.20 12.17
C TYR A 100 9.97 -1.40 11.22
N ALA A 101 10.62 -1.25 10.06
CA ALA A 101 10.70 -2.28 9.04
C ALA A 101 11.39 -3.55 9.57
N ILE A 102 12.50 -3.40 10.29
CA ILE A 102 13.24 -4.52 10.90
C ILE A 102 12.36 -5.27 11.89
N ILE A 103 11.62 -4.58 12.76
CA ILE A 103 10.78 -5.22 13.78
C ILE A 103 9.71 -6.07 13.08
N LEU A 104 8.87 -5.47 12.24
CA LEU A 104 7.74 -6.19 11.64
C LEU A 104 8.16 -7.17 10.55
N GLY A 105 9.16 -6.80 9.74
CA GLY A 105 9.75 -7.69 8.74
C GLY A 105 10.37 -8.94 9.37
N THR A 106 11.10 -8.79 10.48
CA THR A 106 11.68 -9.94 11.19
C THR A 106 10.59 -10.81 11.82
N VAL A 107 9.57 -10.21 12.43
CA VAL A 107 8.43 -10.96 12.98
C VAL A 107 7.74 -11.77 11.88
N GLY A 108 7.46 -11.15 10.72
CA GLY A 108 6.88 -11.85 9.57
C GLY A 108 7.76 -12.98 9.05
N ALA A 109 9.08 -12.75 8.96
CA ALA A 109 10.03 -13.78 8.55
C ALA A 109 10.05 -14.97 9.51
N ILE A 110 10.07 -14.73 10.83
CA ILE A 110 10.01 -15.77 11.87
C ILE A 110 8.71 -16.56 11.74
N LEU A 111 7.56 -15.89 11.64
CA LEU A 111 6.26 -16.55 11.48
C LEU A 111 6.22 -17.43 10.23
N GLY A 112 6.74 -16.93 9.10
CA GLY A 112 6.85 -17.70 7.87
C GLY A 112 7.70 -18.97 8.02
N GLN A 113 8.84 -18.88 8.71
CA GLN A 113 9.70 -20.05 8.99
C GLN A 113 8.98 -21.07 9.89
N ILE A 114 8.33 -20.60 10.95
CA ILE A 114 7.55 -21.46 11.87
C ILE A 114 6.47 -22.21 11.08
N TRP A 115 5.69 -21.52 10.26
CA TRP A 115 4.66 -22.16 9.44
C TRP A 115 5.25 -23.13 8.41
N GLY A 116 6.37 -22.79 7.77
CA GLY A 116 7.05 -23.67 6.84
C GLY A 116 7.43 -25.01 7.48
N ILE A 117 7.99 -24.98 8.69
CA ILE A 117 8.35 -26.19 9.44
C ILE A 117 7.08 -26.96 9.84
N LEU A 118 6.10 -26.30 10.45
CA LEU A 118 4.88 -26.96 10.94
C LEU A 118 4.09 -27.63 9.81
N LEU A 119 3.96 -26.96 8.66
CA LEU A 119 3.27 -27.50 7.50
C LEU A 119 4.05 -28.69 6.89
N ASN A 120 5.38 -28.62 6.86
CA ASN A 120 6.21 -29.74 6.43
C ASN A 120 6.03 -30.98 7.31
N LEU A 121 5.94 -30.81 8.64
CA LEU A 121 5.76 -31.91 9.60
C LEU A 121 4.46 -32.69 9.41
N ILE A 122 3.40 -32.03 8.95
CA ILE A 122 2.09 -32.67 8.70
C ILE A 122 1.92 -33.12 7.23
N GLY A 123 3.02 -33.13 6.45
CA GLY A 123 3.00 -33.53 5.04
C GLY A 123 2.40 -32.48 4.09
N PHE A 124 2.08 -31.28 4.58
CA PHE A 124 1.64 -30.15 3.76
C PHE A 124 2.86 -29.40 3.19
N SER A 125 3.61 -30.09 2.34
CA SER A 125 4.79 -29.56 1.64
C SER A 125 4.62 -29.69 0.13
N ALA A 126 5.45 -29.00 -0.65
CA ALA A 126 5.46 -29.15 -2.11
C ALA A 126 5.65 -30.62 -2.53
N GLN A 127 6.51 -31.37 -1.83
CA GLN A 127 6.74 -32.80 -2.07
C GLN A 127 5.49 -33.64 -1.73
N GLY A 128 4.84 -33.34 -0.61
CA GLY A 128 3.60 -34.00 -0.21
C GLY A 128 2.46 -33.76 -1.22
N MET A 129 2.33 -32.53 -1.73
CA MET A 129 1.34 -32.19 -2.77
C MET A 129 1.61 -32.89 -4.11
N LEU A 130 2.86 -33.20 -4.43
CA LEU A 130 3.26 -33.98 -5.61
C LEU A 130 3.17 -35.50 -5.38
N GLY A 131 2.71 -35.96 -4.21
CA GLY A 131 2.62 -37.38 -3.87
C GLY A 131 3.98 -38.05 -3.63
N ILE A 132 5.05 -37.27 -3.47
CA ILE A 132 6.39 -37.77 -3.19
C ILE A 132 6.47 -38.05 -1.69
N GLN A 133 6.49 -39.33 -1.32
CA GLN A 133 6.68 -39.76 0.06
C GLN A 133 8.16 -40.06 0.31
N PRO A 134 8.88 -39.21 1.05
CA PRO A 134 10.25 -39.52 1.45
C PRO A 134 10.27 -40.72 2.38
N ASP A 135 11.34 -41.51 2.32
CA ASP A 135 11.62 -42.48 3.37
C ASP A 135 11.87 -41.74 4.70
N VAL A 136 11.75 -42.46 5.83
CA VAL A 136 11.87 -41.88 7.18
C VAL A 136 13.22 -41.21 7.39
N GLY A 137 14.30 -41.74 6.81
CA GLY A 137 15.63 -41.17 6.91
C GLY A 137 15.73 -39.83 6.20
N SER A 138 15.26 -39.78 4.94
CA SER A 138 15.22 -38.54 4.15
C SER A 138 14.31 -37.48 4.77
N PHE A 139 13.16 -37.88 5.31
CA PHE A 139 12.26 -36.98 6.04
C PHE A 139 12.94 -36.38 7.27
N ALA A 140 13.54 -37.21 8.13
CA ALA A 140 14.23 -36.75 9.32
C ALA A 140 15.41 -35.82 9.00
N ALA A 141 16.22 -36.17 7.98
CA ALA A 141 17.32 -35.33 7.52
C ALA A 141 16.82 -33.97 7.00
N GLY A 142 15.74 -33.98 6.21
CA GLY A 142 15.10 -32.77 5.71
C GLY A 142 14.55 -31.87 6.83
N THR A 143 13.89 -32.44 7.83
CA THR A 143 13.40 -31.69 8.99
C THR A 143 14.54 -31.09 9.81
N ILE A 144 15.60 -31.85 10.10
CA ILE A 144 16.78 -31.36 10.83
C ILE A 144 17.44 -30.21 10.07
N SER A 145 17.66 -30.38 8.76
CA SER A 145 18.21 -29.34 7.90
C SER A 145 17.32 -28.10 7.86
N GLY A 146 15.99 -28.28 7.78
CA GLY A 146 15.01 -27.20 7.82
C GLY A 146 15.05 -26.40 9.13
N ILE A 147 15.13 -27.09 10.28
CA ILE A 147 15.25 -26.43 11.60
C ILE A 147 16.58 -25.68 11.70
N ALA A 148 17.70 -26.29 11.31
CA ALA A 148 19.00 -25.64 11.31
C ALA A 148 19.01 -24.39 10.41
N GLY A 149 18.43 -24.51 9.21
CA GLY A 149 18.25 -23.41 8.27
C GLY A 149 17.38 -22.29 8.85
N ALA A 150 16.28 -22.62 9.52
CA ALA A 150 15.42 -21.64 10.18
C ALA A 150 16.15 -20.89 11.30
N ILE A 151 16.95 -21.57 12.13
CA ILE A 151 17.75 -20.92 13.18
C ILE A 151 18.71 -19.89 12.56
N ILE A 152 19.44 -20.28 11.52
CA ILE A 152 20.33 -19.37 10.78
C ILE A 152 19.53 -18.22 10.17
N GLY A 153 18.38 -18.53 9.55
CA GLY A 153 17.48 -17.57 8.94
C GLY A 153 16.97 -16.53 9.93
N ILE A 154 16.60 -16.93 11.15
CA ILE A 154 16.14 -16.02 12.21
C ILE A 154 17.25 -15.06 12.64
N ILE A 155 18.49 -15.54 12.74
CA ILE A 155 19.65 -14.70 13.09
C ILE A 155 19.94 -13.68 11.99
N ILE A 156 19.82 -14.08 10.73
CA ILE A 156 20.12 -13.22 9.57
C ILE A 156 18.93 -12.32 9.19
N ALA A 157 17.70 -12.68 9.58
CA ALA A 157 16.47 -12.00 9.17
C ALA A 157 16.48 -10.48 9.38
N PRO A 158 16.91 -9.93 10.53
CA PRO A 158 16.96 -8.47 10.71
C PRO A 158 17.85 -7.77 9.68
N ILE A 159 19.00 -8.35 9.37
CA ILE A 159 19.95 -7.83 8.38
C ILE A 159 19.37 -7.97 6.98
N GLY A 160 18.76 -9.12 6.67
CA GLY A 160 18.10 -9.37 5.40
C GLY A 160 16.93 -8.41 5.15
N VAL A 161 16.11 -8.14 6.16
CA VAL A 161 15.01 -7.16 6.10
C VAL A 161 15.54 -5.76 5.91
N ALA A 162 16.60 -5.36 6.63
CA ALA A 162 17.23 -4.06 6.48
C ALA A 162 17.71 -3.85 5.03
N ILE A 163 18.57 -4.74 4.54
CA ILE A 163 19.13 -4.68 3.17
C ILE A 163 17.99 -4.77 2.15
N GLY A 164 17.07 -5.71 2.32
CA GLY A 164 15.93 -5.91 1.43
C GLY A 164 15.05 -4.67 1.32
N SER A 165 14.81 -3.96 2.42
CA SER A 165 14.00 -2.73 2.42
C SER A 165 14.67 -1.63 1.58
N PHE A 166 15.99 -1.46 1.68
CA PHE A 166 16.71 -0.52 0.81
C PHE A 166 16.71 -0.97 -0.66
N VAL A 167 16.93 -2.25 -0.92
CA VAL A 167 16.92 -2.77 -2.30
C VAL A 167 15.55 -2.59 -2.95
N TRP A 168 14.46 -2.94 -2.27
CA TRP A 168 13.10 -2.79 -2.78
C TRP A 168 12.70 -1.33 -2.98
N ALA A 169 13.03 -0.46 -2.02
CA ALA A 169 12.84 0.97 -2.20
C ALA A 169 13.64 1.50 -3.40
N GLY A 170 14.87 1.01 -3.60
CA GLY A 170 15.72 1.37 -4.75
C GLY A 170 15.10 0.97 -6.08
N ILE A 171 14.56 -0.25 -6.15
CA ILE A 171 13.83 -0.73 -7.33
C ILE A 171 12.62 0.17 -7.59
N TYR A 172 11.75 0.39 -6.60
CA TYR A 172 10.56 1.23 -6.81
C TYR A 172 10.91 2.66 -7.18
N HIS A 173 11.90 3.26 -6.53
CA HIS A 173 12.33 4.62 -6.83
C HIS A 173 12.90 4.72 -8.25
N LEU A 174 13.71 3.75 -8.67
CA LEU A 174 14.20 3.69 -10.05
C LEU A 174 13.06 3.57 -11.06
N MET A 175 12.07 2.72 -10.80
CA MET A 175 10.91 2.59 -11.69
C MET A 175 10.07 3.87 -11.70
N LEU A 176 9.92 4.53 -10.55
CA LEU A 176 9.27 5.85 -10.46
C LEU A 176 10.02 6.89 -11.30
N MET A 177 11.36 6.91 -11.28
CA MET A 177 12.15 7.80 -12.15
C MET A 177 11.88 7.50 -13.63
N ILE A 178 11.84 6.22 -14.03
CA ILE A 178 11.58 5.81 -15.43
C ILE A 178 10.19 6.24 -15.91
N VAL A 179 9.15 6.09 -15.07
CA VAL A 179 7.79 6.55 -15.42
C VAL A 179 7.58 8.04 -15.18
N GLY A 180 8.62 8.78 -14.76
CA GLY A 180 8.58 10.20 -14.46
C GLY A 180 7.68 10.57 -13.28
N GLY A 181 7.55 9.69 -12.28
CA GLY A 181 6.73 9.85 -11.07
C GLY A 181 7.51 9.99 -9.77
N ALA A 182 8.84 10.07 -9.82
CA ALA A 182 9.67 10.31 -8.63
C ALA A 182 9.71 11.82 -8.30
N ASN A 183 8.60 12.37 -7.82
CA ASN A 183 8.49 13.80 -7.48
C ASN A 183 9.13 14.17 -6.11
N GLU A 184 9.53 13.17 -5.34
CA GLU A 184 10.07 13.29 -3.98
C GLU A 184 11.28 12.37 -3.86
N ASP A 185 12.12 12.59 -2.86
CA ASP A 185 13.39 11.90 -2.72
C ASP A 185 13.25 10.39 -2.46
N TYR A 186 14.36 9.67 -2.64
CA TYR A 186 14.46 8.25 -2.29
C TYR A 186 13.98 7.92 -0.87
N GLU A 187 14.18 8.84 0.09
CA GLU A 187 13.72 8.68 1.47
C GLU A 187 12.20 8.50 1.57
N ALA A 188 11.42 9.22 0.76
CA ALA A 188 9.97 9.08 0.70
C ALA A 188 9.57 7.66 0.26
N THR A 189 10.21 7.16 -0.80
CA THR A 189 9.99 5.79 -1.29
C THR A 189 10.39 4.76 -0.22
N PHE A 190 11.53 4.95 0.45
CA PHE A 190 11.99 4.05 1.50
C PHE A 190 11.02 4.01 2.68
N ARG A 191 10.53 5.15 3.13
CA ARG A 191 9.52 5.23 4.20
C ARG A 191 8.26 4.45 3.85
N VAL A 192 7.77 4.56 2.60
CA VAL A 192 6.63 3.77 2.13
C VAL A 192 6.92 2.27 2.24
N VAL A 193 8.08 1.79 1.78
CA VAL A 193 8.46 0.38 1.87
C VAL A 193 8.58 -0.09 3.33
N ALA A 194 9.17 0.75 4.18
CA ALA A 194 9.38 0.46 5.58
C ALA A 194 8.06 0.34 6.36
N PHE A 195 7.17 1.33 6.26
CA PHE A 195 5.87 1.26 6.93
C PHE A 195 4.95 0.24 6.29
N SER A 196 5.12 -0.11 5.01
CA SER A 196 4.40 -1.22 4.39
C SER A 196 4.71 -2.58 5.03
N GLN A 197 5.77 -2.72 5.84
CA GLN A 197 6.00 -3.91 6.65
C GLN A 197 4.89 -4.16 7.70
N SER A 198 3.94 -3.23 7.92
CA SER A 198 2.74 -3.51 8.72
C SER A 198 1.97 -4.74 8.24
N VAL A 199 2.02 -5.07 6.94
CA VAL A 199 1.35 -6.29 6.41
C VAL A 199 1.86 -7.58 7.04
N GLN A 200 3.07 -7.59 7.60
CA GLN A 200 3.70 -8.80 8.12
C GLN A 200 2.96 -9.37 9.33
N VAL A 201 2.15 -8.57 10.03
CA VAL A 201 1.29 -9.08 11.12
C VAL A 201 0.27 -10.12 10.63
N LEU A 202 -0.09 -10.08 9.33
CA LEU A 202 -1.03 -11.02 8.74
C LEU A 202 -0.42 -12.43 8.59
N GLN A 203 0.91 -12.57 8.65
CA GLN A 203 1.61 -13.85 8.63
C GLN A 203 1.31 -14.71 9.87
N VAL A 204 0.64 -14.15 10.88
CA VAL A 204 0.16 -14.93 12.04
C VAL A 204 -0.82 -16.02 11.62
N VAL A 205 -1.53 -15.86 10.50
CA VAL A 205 -2.49 -16.85 10.01
C VAL A 205 -1.77 -17.83 9.07
N PRO A 206 -1.74 -19.14 9.35
CA PRO A 206 -1.10 -20.12 8.48
C PRO A 206 -1.82 -20.20 7.13
N ILE A 207 -1.06 -20.48 6.06
CA ILE A 207 -1.53 -20.71 4.68
C ILE A 207 -2.15 -19.47 4.01
N ILE A 208 -3.12 -18.82 4.66
CA ILE A 208 -3.88 -17.68 4.14
C ILE A 208 -3.16 -16.35 4.42
N GLY A 209 -2.40 -16.25 5.50
CA GLY A 209 -1.71 -15.01 5.90
C GLY A 209 -0.77 -14.48 4.83
N GLY A 210 0.07 -15.33 4.23
CA GLY A 210 1.03 -14.95 3.19
C GLY A 210 0.38 -14.38 1.92
N PRO A 211 -0.60 -15.09 1.30
CA PRO A 211 -1.34 -14.58 0.15
C PRO A 211 -2.07 -13.26 0.44
N VAL A 212 -2.78 -13.16 1.57
CA VAL A 212 -3.48 -11.92 1.95
C VAL A 212 -2.50 -10.79 2.19
N ALA A 213 -1.39 -11.03 2.88
CA ALA A 213 -0.33 -10.05 3.10
C ALA A 213 0.26 -9.54 1.78
N SER A 214 0.41 -10.42 0.79
CA SER A 214 0.98 -10.07 -0.52
C SER A 214 0.04 -9.18 -1.34
N ILE A 215 -1.25 -9.48 -1.34
CA ILE A 215 -2.27 -8.64 -1.99
C ILE A 215 -2.36 -7.29 -1.27
N TRP A 216 -2.39 -7.30 0.07
CA TRP A 216 -2.46 -6.07 0.85
C TRP A 216 -1.20 -5.23 0.73
N ALA A 217 -0.02 -5.86 0.63
CA ALA A 217 1.23 -5.16 0.38
C ALA A 217 1.16 -4.37 -0.93
N LEU A 218 0.60 -4.95 -2.01
CA LEU A 218 0.41 -4.21 -3.26
C LEU A 218 -0.45 -2.97 -3.05
N VAL A 219 -1.54 -3.08 -2.28
CA VAL A 219 -2.39 -1.93 -1.93
C VAL A 219 -1.58 -0.87 -1.18
N LEU A 220 -0.81 -1.26 -0.15
CA LEU A 220 0.00 -0.32 0.62
C LEU A 220 1.05 0.38 -0.23
N HIS A 221 1.76 -0.33 -1.11
CA HIS A 221 2.75 0.30 -1.98
C HIS A 221 2.10 1.21 -3.01
N VAL A 222 0.97 0.83 -3.61
CA VAL A 222 0.26 1.69 -4.58
C VAL A 222 -0.23 2.97 -3.91
N LYS A 223 -0.91 2.85 -2.76
CA LYS A 223 -1.40 4.02 -2.02
C LYS A 223 -0.24 4.84 -1.48
N GLY A 224 0.72 4.21 -0.82
CA GLY A 224 1.86 4.89 -0.22
C GLY A 224 2.71 5.64 -1.23
N LEU A 225 3.06 5.03 -2.37
CA LEU A 225 3.83 5.74 -3.41
C LEU A 225 3.00 6.81 -4.11
N SER A 226 1.69 6.60 -4.27
CA SER A 226 0.77 7.59 -4.85
C SER A 226 0.70 8.85 -4.00
N GLU A 227 0.50 8.70 -2.68
CA GLU A 227 0.41 9.83 -1.76
C GLU A 227 1.79 10.45 -1.51
N ALA A 228 2.83 9.64 -1.26
CA ALA A 228 4.16 10.14 -0.92
C ALA A 228 4.85 10.86 -2.08
N HIS A 229 4.53 10.55 -3.34
CA HIS A 229 5.09 11.24 -4.51
C HIS A 229 4.08 12.12 -5.24
N ASP A 230 2.87 12.33 -4.70
CA ASP A 230 1.79 13.08 -5.36
C ASP A 230 1.59 12.69 -6.84
N ILE A 231 1.39 11.39 -7.07
CA ILE A 231 1.14 10.82 -8.39
C ILE A 231 -0.16 10.03 -8.40
N SER A 232 -0.74 9.81 -9.58
CA SER A 232 -1.90 8.92 -9.70
C SER A 232 -1.57 7.47 -9.31
N GLN A 233 -2.53 6.77 -8.71
CA GLN A 233 -2.40 5.35 -8.34
C GLN A 233 -2.07 4.45 -9.53
N GLY A 234 -2.56 4.76 -10.73
CA GLY A 234 -2.21 4.02 -11.95
C GLY A 234 -0.73 4.14 -12.32
N LYS A 235 -0.13 5.32 -12.09
CA LYS A 235 1.31 5.56 -12.29
C LYS A 235 2.16 4.85 -11.25
N ALA A 236 1.73 4.87 -9.98
CA ALA A 236 2.36 4.10 -8.90
C ALA A 236 2.31 2.59 -9.18
N LEU A 237 1.14 2.08 -9.59
CA LEU A 237 0.97 0.68 -9.97
C LEU A 237 1.87 0.29 -11.16
N LEU A 238 1.94 1.14 -12.19
CA LEU A 238 2.84 0.92 -13.31
C LEU A 238 4.30 0.81 -12.84
N ALA A 239 4.76 1.71 -11.97
CA ALA A 239 6.11 1.66 -11.42
C ALA A 239 6.38 0.36 -10.63
N ILE A 240 5.41 -0.12 -9.86
CA ILE A 240 5.54 -1.38 -9.09
C ILE A 240 5.59 -2.61 -10.01
N LEU A 241 4.80 -2.63 -11.09
CA LEU A 241 4.72 -3.75 -12.02
C LEU A 241 5.83 -3.73 -13.09
N LEU A 242 6.44 -2.58 -13.34
CA LEU A 242 7.46 -2.41 -14.38
C LEU A 242 8.65 -3.38 -14.25
N PRO A 243 9.24 -3.66 -13.07
CA PRO A 243 10.31 -4.65 -12.94
C PRO A 243 9.89 -6.05 -13.38
N ILE A 244 8.65 -6.44 -13.07
CA ILE A 244 8.09 -7.74 -13.43
C ILE A 244 7.90 -7.81 -14.95
N ILE A 245 7.32 -6.76 -15.54
CA ILE A 245 7.14 -6.65 -16.99
C ILE A 245 8.49 -6.75 -17.71
N VAL A 246 9.48 -5.98 -17.28
CA VAL A 246 10.83 -5.99 -17.87
C VAL A 246 11.47 -7.38 -17.75
N CYS A 247 11.37 -8.01 -16.57
CA CYS A 247 11.89 -9.36 -16.33
C CYS A 247 11.22 -10.40 -17.25
N CYS A 248 9.88 -10.40 -17.32
CA CYS A 248 9.12 -11.32 -18.16
C CYS A 248 9.40 -11.12 -19.66
N CYS A 249 9.48 -9.87 -20.13
CA CYS A 249 9.81 -9.55 -21.51
C CYS A 249 11.23 -10.01 -21.87
N PHE A 250 12.20 -9.81 -20.98
CA PHE A 250 13.58 -10.26 -21.19
C PHE A 250 13.68 -11.79 -21.23
N ALA A 251 13.03 -12.50 -20.30
CA ALA A 251 12.98 -13.96 -20.27
C ALA A 251 12.33 -14.54 -21.55
N ALA A 252 11.19 -13.98 -21.97
CA ALA A 252 10.52 -14.40 -23.21
C ALA A 252 11.40 -14.16 -24.45
N GLY A 253 12.08 -13.01 -24.52
CA GLY A 253 13.01 -12.70 -25.60
C GLY A 253 14.18 -13.69 -25.68
N LEU A 254 14.76 -14.07 -24.54
CA LEU A 254 15.85 -15.05 -24.47
C LEU A 254 15.39 -16.45 -24.91
N LEU A 255 14.18 -16.86 -24.52
CA LEU A 255 13.60 -18.14 -24.93
C LEU A 255 13.34 -18.18 -26.44
N ILE A 256 12.82 -17.09 -27.02
CA ILE A 256 12.62 -16.98 -28.48
C ILE A 256 13.96 -17.02 -29.20
N PHE A 257 14.97 -16.28 -28.73
CA PHE A 257 16.30 -16.24 -29.34
C PHE A 257 16.99 -17.62 -29.33
N THR A 258 16.95 -18.31 -28.19
CA THR A 258 17.54 -19.66 -28.07
C THR A 258 16.74 -20.72 -28.84
N GLY A 259 15.41 -20.61 -28.89
CA GLY A 259 14.55 -21.48 -29.70
C GLY A 259 14.77 -21.34 -31.21
N ILE A 260 14.92 -20.10 -31.71
CA ILE A 260 15.24 -19.83 -33.11
C ILE A 260 16.66 -20.34 -33.44
N GLY A 261 17.63 -20.11 -32.55
CA GLY A 261 19.01 -20.60 -32.71
C GLY A 261 19.09 -22.14 -32.79
N ALA A 262 18.33 -22.84 -31.96
CA ALA A 262 18.24 -24.31 -32.00
C ALA A 262 17.57 -24.83 -33.29
N GLY A 263 16.52 -24.14 -33.76
CA GLY A 263 15.84 -24.48 -35.01
C GLY A 263 16.72 -24.32 -36.26
N LEU A 264 17.51 -23.24 -36.31
CA LEU A 264 18.44 -22.99 -37.42
C LEU A 264 19.60 -24.00 -37.46
N MET A 265 20.15 -24.39 -36.30
CA MET A 265 21.18 -25.43 -36.22
C MET A 265 20.64 -26.83 -36.57
N GLY A 266 19.41 -27.15 -36.17
CA GLY A 266 18.74 -28.41 -36.54
C GLY A 266 18.46 -28.51 -38.04
N GLY A 267 18.10 -27.40 -38.69
CA GLY A 267 17.85 -27.34 -40.14
C GLY A 267 19.09 -27.43 -41.02
N MET A 268 20.28 -27.15 -40.48
CA MET A 268 21.56 -27.34 -41.19
C MET A 268 22.13 -28.77 -41.06
N ALA A 269 21.58 -29.58 -40.14
CA ALA A 269 22.05 -30.92 -39.83
C ALA A 269 21.16 -32.05 -40.42
N GLY A 270 20.09 -31.71 -41.13
CA GLY A 270 19.20 -32.64 -41.85
C GLY A 270 19.25 -32.42 -43.35
#